data_AF-A0A1M6XBM6-F1
#
_entry.id   AF-A0A1M6XBM6-F1
#
_cell.length_a   1.000
_cell.length_b   1.000
_cell.length_c   1.000
_cell.angle_alpha   90.00
_cell.angle_beta   90.00
_cell.angle_gamma   90.00
#
_symmetry.space_group_name_H-M   'P 1'
#
loop_
_entity.id
_entity.type
_entity.pdbx_description
1 polymer ?
#
loop_
_entity_poly.entity_id
_entity_poly.type
_entity_poly.pdbx_seq_one_letter_code
_entity_poly.pdbx_strand_id
1 'polypeptide(L)'
;MRRKSARLLILLLLAPLLAGCLERGQPTMVNAGGDDDDAFCRASNAVGSPEYVACRKDRDVQRNNANARADRRQRDLGDYMLNHPDHP
;
A
#
# COMPACT_ATOMS: atom_id res chain seq x y z
N MET A 1 -25.66 27.09 -31.09
CA MET A 1 -24.74 27.26 -29.94
C MET A 1 -25.18 26.48 -28.69
N ARG A 2 -26.44 26.57 -28.25
CA ARG A 2 -27.00 25.84 -27.08
C ARG A 2 -26.68 24.33 -26.96
N ARG A 3 -26.72 23.58 -28.08
CA ARG A 3 -26.45 22.12 -28.08
C ARG A 3 -24.99 21.76 -27.78
N LYS A 4 -24.03 22.63 -28.14
CA LYS A 4 -22.60 22.41 -27.87
C LYS A 4 -22.28 22.65 -26.39
N SER A 5 -22.88 23.69 -25.81
CA SER A 5 -22.76 24.02 -24.38
C SER A 5 -23.32 22.90 -23.48
N ALA A 6 -24.47 22.30 -23.85
CA ALA A 6 -25.04 21.19 -23.12
C ALA A 6 -24.15 19.93 -23.14
N ARG A 7 -23.51 19.62 -24.28
CA ARG A 7 -22.55 18.50 -24.38
C ARG A 7 -21.30 18.71 -23.52
N LEU A 8 -20.80 19.94 -23.46
CA LEU A 8 -19.65 20.29 -22.63
C LEU A 8 -19.97 20.15 -21.13
N LEU A 9 -21.17 20.57 -20.71
CA LEU A 9 -21.62 20.39 -19.32
C LEU A 9 -21.76 18.91 -18.93
N ILE A 10 -22.30 18.09 -19.84
CA ILE A 10 -22.43 16.64 -19.62
C ILE A 10 -21.04 15.99 -19.47
N LEU A 11 -20.09 16.34 -20.33
CA LEU A 11 -18.72 15.83 -20.24
C LEU A 11 -18.02 16.24 -18.93
N LEU A 12 -18.26 17.47 -18.46
CA LEU A 12 -17.68 17.98 -17.21
C LEU A 12 -18.22 17.25 -15.98
N LEU A 13 -19.49 16.84 -16.01
CA LEU A 13 -20.14 16.09 -14.93
C LEU A 13 -19.77 14.60 -14.93
N LEU A 14 -19.44 14.02 -16.09
CA LEU A 14 -19.03 12.62 -16.22
C LEU A 14 -17.56 12.38 -15.87
N ALA A 15 -16.69 13.39 -16.01
CA ALA A 15 -15.27 13.28 -15.70
C ALA A 15 -14.96 12.80 -14.25
N PRO A 16 -15.57 13.34 -13.17
CA PRO A 16 -15.27 12.89 -11.82
C PRO A 16 -15.82 11.48 -11.51
N LEU A 17 -16.91 11.07 -12.15
CA LEU A 17 -17.49 9.72 -11.99
C LEU A 17 -16.58 8.63 -12.58
N LEU A 18 -15.84 8.96 -13.65
CA LEU A 18 -14.84 8.07 -14.26
C LEU A 18 -13.52 8.08 -13.50
N ALA A 19 -13.15 9.21 -12.87
CA ALA A 19 -11.94 9.31 -12.05
C ALA A 19 -12.00 8.43 -10.78
N GLY A 20 -13.18 8.32 -10.14
CA GLY A 20 -13.35 7.48 -8.95
C GLY A 20 -13.20 5.97 -9.20
N CYS A 21 -13.33 5.51 -10.45
CA CYS A 21 -13.04 4.12 -10.82
C CYS A 21 -11.53 3.81 -10.86
N LEU A 22 -10.67 4.84 -10.95
CA LEU A 22 -9.22 4.67 -11.00
C LEU A 22 -8.60 4.54 -9.60
N GLU A 23 -9.18 5.18 -8.58
CA GLU A 23 -8.68 5.13 -7.21
C GLU A 23 -8.88 3.77 -6.52
N ARG A 24 -9.92 3.02 -6.89
CA ARG A 24 -10.18 1.70 -6.27
C ARG A 24 -9.29 0.59 -6.83
N GLY A 25 -8.55 0.87 -7.91
CA GLY A 25 -7.71 -0.07 -8.64
C GLY A 25 -6.22 0.14 -8.44
N GLN A 26 -5.78 1.15 -7.68
CA GLN A 26 -4.43 1.12 -7.14
C GLN A 26 -4.51 0.28 -5.86
N PRO A 27 -4.14 -1.01 -5.87
CA PRO A 27 -3.57 -1.54 -4.66
C PRO A 27 -2.51 -0.51 -4.28
N THR A 28 -2.57 0.00 -3.05
CA THR A 28 -1.34 0.43 -2.42
C THR A 28 -0.48 -0.81 -2.45
N MET A 29 0.26 -0.97 -3.55
CA MET A 29 1.38 -1.86 -3.65
C MET A 29 2.25 -1.30 -2.55
N VAL A 30 2.10 -1.86 -1.36
CA VAL A 30 3.10 -1.73 -0.32
C VAL A 30 4.31 -2.26 -1.05
N ASN A 31 5.15 -1.33 -1.56
CA ASN A 31 6.38 -1.69 -2.22
C ASN A 31 7.09 -2.51 -1.16
N ALA A 32 7.09 -3.83 -1.34
CA ALA A 32 7.29 -4.77 -0.25
C ALA A 32 8.79 -4.88 0.01
N GLY A 33 9.38 -3.75 0.42
CA GLY A 33 10.66 -3.59 1.10
C GLY A 33 11.93 -3.99 0.37
N GLY A 34 11.90 -4.76 -0.72
CA GLY A 34 13.12 -5.28 -1.34
C GLY A 34 14.06 -4.18 -1.84
N ASP A 35 13.53 -3.33 -2.70
CA ASP A 35 14.30 -2.29 -3.41
C ASP A 35 14.46 -1.03 -2.56
N ASP A 36 13.46 -0.68 -1.73
CA ASP A 36 13.53 0.46 -0.83
C ASP A 36 14.54 0.24 0.30
N ASP A 37 14.61 -0.97 0.89
CA ASP A 37 15.60 -1.30 1.92
C ASP A 37 17.02 -1.32 1.35
N ASP A 38 17.18 -1.80 0.11
CA ASP A 38 18.46 -1.80 -0.59
C ASP A 38 18.94 -0.39 -0.93
N ALA A 39 18.06 0.42 -1.52
CA ALA A 39 18.34 1.82 -1.85
C ALA A 39 18.67 2.62 -0.58
N PHE A 40 17.93 2.41 0.51
CA PHE A 40 18.19 3.02 1.80
C PHE A 40 19.58 2.66 2.33
N CYS A 41 19.93 1.36 2.35
CA CYS A 41 21.21 0.93 2.88
C CYS A 41 22.40 1.36 2.00
N ARG A 42 22.22 1.44 0.67
CA ARG A 42 23.24 1.94 -0.27
C ARG A 42 23.46 3.45 -0.20
N ALA A 43 22.52 4.22 0.34
CA ALA A 43 22.65 5.67 0.45
C ALA A 43 23.80 6.12 1.36
N SER A 44 24.22 5.28 2.29
CA SER A 44 25.27 5.61 3.27
C SER A 44 26.36 4.55 3.42
N ASN A 45 26.20 3.37 2.82
CA ASN A 45 27.13 2.25 2.95
C ASN A 45 27.49 1.66 1.60
N ALA A 46 28.76 1.26 1.43
CA ALA A 46 29.20 0.56 0.25
C ALA A 46 28.59 -0.85 0.19
N VAL A 47 28.11 -1.28 -0.98
CA VAL A 47 27.55 -2.62 -1.16
C VAL A 47 28.57 -3.68 -0.74
N GLY A 48 28.14 -4.59 0.13
CA GLY A 48 29.00 -5.65 0.67
C GLY A 48 29.86 -5.26 1.88
N SER A 49 29.83 -4.00 2.31
CA SER A 49 30.47 -3.60 3.57
C SER A 49 29.75 -4.24 4.78
N PRO A 50 30.45 -4.42 5.92
CA PRO A 50 29.81 -4.91 7.14
C PRO A 50 28.60 -4.07 7.57
N GLU A 51 28.68 -2.75 7.41
CA GLU A 51 27.63 -1.78 7.73
C GLU A 51 26.43 -1.92 6.79
N TYR A 52 26.67 -2.12 5.50
CA TYR A 52 25.60 -2.39 4.53
C TYR A 52 24.85 -3.70 4.88
N VAL A 53 25.60 -4.77 5.20
CA VAL A 53 25.00 -6.07 5.58
C VAL A 53 24.20 -5.95 6.87
N ALA A 54 24.72 -5.23 7.87
CA ALA A 54 24.02 -4.96 9.12
C ALA A 54 22.72 -4.16 8.88
N CYS A 55 22.78 -3.08 8.10
CA CYS A 55 21.62 -2.28 7.72
C CYS A 55 20.53 -3.15 7.06
N ARG A 56 20.90 -3.97 6.08
CA ARG A 56 19.98 -4.88 5.39
C ARG A 56 19.31 -5.84 6.37
N LYS A 57 20.09 -6.46 7.26
CA LYS A 57 19.58 -7.39 8.27
C LYS A 57 18.60 -6.71 9.23
N ASP A 58 18.90 -5.51 9.70
CA ASP A 58 18.02 -4.78 10.62
C ASP A 58 16.70 -4.39 9.96
N ARG A 59 16.75 -3.98 8.69
CA ARG A 59 15.56 -3.72 7.87
C ARG A 59 14.73 -4.98 7.65
N ASP A 60 15.38 -6.12 7.37
CA ASP A 60 14.71 -7.41 7.22
C ASP A 60 13.98 -7.83 8.51
N VAL A 61 14.60 -7.62 9.68
CA VAL A 61 13.97 -7.87 10.99
C VAL A 61 12.76 -6.96 11.20
N GLN A 62 12.88 -5.67 10.90
CA GLN A 62 11.75 -4.72 11.01
C GLN A 62 10.57 -5.13 10.12
N ARG A 63 10.86 -5.53 8.88
CA ARG A 63 9.85 -6.01 7.92
C ARG A 63 9.15 -7.27 8.43
N ASN A 64 9.91 -8.26 8.90
CA ASN A 64 9.35 -9.48 9.47
C ASN A 64 8.48 -9.19 10.71
N ASN A 65 8.90 -8.27 11.58
CA ASN A 65 8.11 -7.85 12.73
C ASN A 65 6.81 -7.13 12.32
N ALA A 66 6.83 -6.32 11.26
CA ALA A 66 5.63 -5.70 10.71
C ALA A 66 4.65 -6.75 10.16
N ASN A 67 5.15 -7.71 9.38
CA ASN A 67 4.35 -8.81 8.85
C ASN A 67 3.73 -9.66 9.95
N ALA A 68 4.50 -10.00 10.99
CA ALA A 68 3.99 -10.77 12.13
C ALA A 68 2.90 -10.00 12.90
N ARG A 69 2.99 -8.68 13.00
CA ARG A 69 1.92 -7.84 13.59
C ARG A 69 0.67 -7.83 12.72
N ALA A 70 0.82 -7.74 11.40
CA ALA A 70 -0.31 -7.79 10.47
C ALA A 70 -1.02 -9.14 10.54
N ASP A 71 -0.27 -10.25 10.53
CA ASP A 71 -0.82 -11.61 10.65
C ASP A 71 -1.62 -11.80 11.94
N ARG A 72 -1.07 -11.36 13.09
CA ARG A 72 -1.80 -11.40 14.36
C ARG A 72 -3.12 -10.63 14.29
N ARG A 73 -3.13 -9.41 13.74
CA ARG A 73 -4.36 -8.61 13.60
C ARG A 73 -5.40 -9.30 12.71
N GLN A 74 -4.97 -9.99 11.66
CA GLN A 74 -5.90 -10.75 10.80
C GLN A 74 -6.53 -11.92 11.56
N ARG A 75 -5.73 -12.64 12.36
CA ARG A 75 -6.24 -13.72 13.21
C ARG A 75 -7.19 -13.21 14.29
N ASP A 76 -6.79 -12.14 14.99
CA ASP A 76 -7.62 -11.53 16.05
C ASP A 76 -8.98 -11.08 15.49
N LEU A 77 -9.00 -10.53 14.28
CA LEU A 77 -10.26 -10.17 13.60
C LEU A 77 -11.09 -11.40 13.25
N GLY A 78 -10.47 -12.45 12.70
CA GLY A 78 -11.17 -13.70 12.40
C GLY A 78 -11.78 -14.35 13.65
N ASP A 79 -11.02 -14.40 14.73
CA ASP A 79 -11.48 -14.90 16.03
C ASP A 79 -12.61 -14.03 16.59
N TYR A 80 -12.51 -12.70 16.45
CA TYR A 80 -13.58 -11.79 16.86
C TYR A 80 -14.88 -12.08 16.12
N MET A 81 -14.84 -12.20 14.78
CA MET A 81 -16.01 -12.47 13.95
C MET A 81 -16.63 -13.84 14.24
N LEU A 82 -15.80 -14.86 14.51
CA LEU A 82 -16.29 -16.19 14.89
C LEU A 82 -17.06 -16.17 16.20
N ASN A 83 -16.61 -15.35 17.16
CA ASN A 83 -17.24 -15.21 18.47
C ASN A 83 -18.38 -14.17 18.50
N HIS A 84 -18.51 -13.34 17.46
CA HIS A 84 -19.55 -12.32 17.32
C HIS A 84 -20.24 -12.43 15.95
N PRO A 85 -20.94 -13.54 15.67
CA PRO A 85 -21.49 -13.81 14.34
C PRO A 85 -22.62 -12.87 13.91
N ASP A 86 -23.20 -12.12 14.85
CA ASP A 86 -24.20 -11.08 14.62
C ASP A 86 -23.61 -9.70 14.31
N HIS A 87 -22.28 -9.56 14.42
CA HIS A 87 -21.53 -8.35 14.13
C HIS A 87 -20.49 -8.61 13.02
N PRO A 88 -20.85 -8.43 11.73
CA PRO A 88 -19.91 -8.53 10.63
C PRO A 88 -18.89 -7.40 10.61
#